data_AF-A0A2W6ZD87-F1
#
_entry.id   AF-A0A2W6ZD87-F1
#
_cell.length_a   1.000
_cell.length_b   1.000
_cell.length_c   1.000
_cell.angle_alpha   90.00
_cell.angle_beta   90.00
_cell.angle_gamma   90.00
#
_symmetry.space_group_name_H-M   'P 1'
#
loop_
_entity.id
_entity.type
_entity.pdbx_description
1 polymer ?
#
loop_
_entity_poly.entity_id
_entity_poly.type
_entity_poly.pdbx_seq_one_letter_code
_entity_poly.pdbx_strand_id
1 'polypeptide(L)'
;MSAAPPVLWSFRRCPFAIRARLALRAAGVAVELREVSLRAKPAELLEVSAKGTVPVLVLPATASGAGQVIDQSLAVMRWALEQHDPGDLLRHGQPALVEEMASLISTNDGPFKFHLDHFKYPERFPGSEPLRHRQQALEILHHWNARLAPWLLGDHPCLADLALLPFVRQFARVDPEAFQAEPGLEVLQTWLSRFLASEALAAVMTRRERWRSSRFLYHLALATDWQDAQLAGEYRRSTRGRSLEEVGFIHASQAHQIDATYQRFYADAGTVRLLTIDPQPLAAICRLEPAPGSGELFPHLFGPLPLTAVVGVEPYPAG
;
A
#
# COMPACT_ATOMS: atom_id res chain seq x y z
N MET A 1 6.38 -29.27 -3.67
CA MET A 1 5.98 -28.06 -2.93
C MET A 1 6.01 -26.92 -3.93
N SER A 2 4.90 -26.20 -4.13
CA SER A 2 4.92 -25.01 -4.99
C SER A 2 5.86 -23.98 -4.36
N ALA A 3 6.72 -23.35 -5.15
CA ALA A 3 7.55 -22.25 -4.65
C ALA A 3 6.61 -21.14 -4.12
N ALA A 4 7.00 -20.51 -3.01
CA ALA A 4 6.25 -19.36 -2.49
C ALA A 4 6.10 -18.29 -3.60
N PRO A 5 4.97 -17.59 -3.71
CA PRO A 5 4.83 -16.53 -4.70
C PRO A 5 5.73 -15.32 -4.34
N PRO A 6 6.15 -14.50 -5.32
CA PRO A 6 6.76 -13.21 -5.04
C PRO A 6 5.85 -12.34 -4.17
N VAL A 7 6.46 -11.51 -3.31
CA VAL A 7 5.74 -10.60 -2.42
C VAL A 7 5.87 -9.16 -2.92
N LEU A 8 4.75 -8.48 -3.12
CA LEU A 8 4.72 -7.06 -3.44
C LEU A 8 4.23 -6.23 -2.25
N TRP A 9 5.13 -5.49 -1.64
CA TRP A 9 4.77 -4.43 -0.71
C TRP A 9 4.24 -3.22 -1.48
N SER A 10 3.01 -2.81 -1.16
CA SER A 10 2.28 -1.81 -1.94
C SER A 10 1.49 -0.86 -1.03
N PHE A 11 1.21 0.34 -1.52
CA PHE A 11 0.21 1.22 -0.92
C PHE A 11 -0.77 1.63 -1.99
N ARG A 12 -2.06 1.36 -1.77
CA ARG A 12 -3.13 1.46 -2.76
C ARG A 12 -3.13 2.76 -3.56
N ARG A 13 -2.82 3.88 -2.91
CA ARG A 13 -2.91 5.23 -3.51
C ARG A 13 -1.57 5.81 -3.97
N CYS A 14 -0.45 5.12 -3.73
CA CYS A 14 0.87 5.57 -4.18
C CYS A 14 0.97 5.44 -5.70
N PRO A 15 1.35 6.50 -6.45
CA PRO A 15 1.38 6.45 -7.91
C PRO A 15 2.47 5.47 -8.40
N PHE A 16 3.62 5.44 -7.73
CA PHE A 16 4.68 4.44 -7.96
C PHE A 16 4.20 3.00 -7.72
N ALA A 17 3.37 2.77 -6.72
CA ALA A 17 2.88 1.42 -6.43
C ALA A 17 1.72 1.01 -7.36
N ILE A 18 0.96 1.98 -7.89
CA ILE A 18 -0.01 1.74 -8.96
C ILE A 18 0.71 1.26 -10.22
N ARG A 19 1.76 1.94 -10.69
CA ARG A 19 2.45 1.55 -11.93
C ARG A 19 3.08 0.14 -11.85
N ALA A 20 3.66 -0.23 -10.71
CA ALA A 20 4.16 -1.59 -10.48
C ALA A 20 3.04 -2.64 -10.57
N ARG A 21 1.87 -2.38 -9.96
CA ARG A 21 0.73 -3.30 -10.02
C ARG A 21 0.13 -3.41 -11.43
N LEU A 22 0.12 -2.32 -12.19
CA LEU A 22 -0.32 -2.33 -13.60
C LEU A 22 0.60 -3.21 -14.45
N ALA A 23 1.92 -3.07 -14.31
CA ALA A 23 2.88 -3.90 -15.06
C ALA A 23 2.81 -5.38 -14.67
N LEU A 24 2.73 -5.71 -13.38
CA LEU A 24 2.53 -7.09 -12.91
C LEU A 24 1.25 -7.71 -13.48
N ARG A 25 0.15 -6.93 -13.52
CA ARG A 25 -1.11 -7.37 -14.11
C ARG A 25 -0.98 -7.58 -15.62
N ALA A 26 -0.35 -6.66 -16.34
CA ALA A 26 -0.15 -6.76 -17.78
C ALA A 26 0.69 -8.00 -18.16
N ALA A 27 1.68 -8.33 -17.33
CA ALA A 27 2.51 -9.51 -17.48
C ALA A 27 1.86 -10.83 -16.98
N GLY A 28 0.68 -10.78 -16.38
CA GLY A 28 0.04 -11.96 -15.79
C GLY A 28 0.78 -12.55 -14.58
N VAL A 29 1.65 -11.77 -13.92
CA VAL A 29 2.45 -12.24 -12.78
C VAL A 29 1.64 -12.21 -11.49
N ALA A 30 1.45 -13.38 -10.89
CA ALA A 30 0.80 -13.50 -9.57
C ALA A 30 1.78 -13.17 -8.44
N VAL A 31 1.33 -12.36 -7.48
CA VAL A 31 2.10 -11.95 -6.30
C VAL A 31 1.23 -11.98 -5.04
N GLU A 32 1.85 -12.23 -3.89
CA GLU A 32 1.27 -11.90 -2.60
C GLU A 32 1.38 -10.37 -2.39
N LEU A 33 0.27 -9.65 -2.50
CA LEU A 33 0.26 -8.20 -2.30
C LEU A 33 0.04 -7.88 -0.82
N ARG A 34 1.03 -7.21 -0.21
CA ARG A 34 0.99 -6.72 1.17
C ARG A 34 0.73 -5.22 1.20
N GLU A 35 -0.49 -4.82 1.57
CA GLU A 35 -0.89 -3.41 1.69
C GLU A 35 -0.29 -2.80 2.97
N VAL A 36 0.51 -1.73 2.84
CA VAL A 36 1.18 -1.09 3.98
C VAL A 36 0.53 0.22 4.36
N SER A 37 0.62 0.58 5.65
CA SER A 37 0.43 1.97 6.07
C SER A 37 1.73 2.74 5.91
N LEU A 38 1.69 3.89 5.23
CA LEU A 38 2.85 4.77 5.15
C LEU A 38 3.17 5.47 6.48
N ARG A 39 2.22 5.53 7.42
CA ARG A 39 2.42 6.10 8.77
C ARG A 39 3.03 5.09 9.74
N ALA A 40 2.74 3.81 9.54
CA ALA A 40 3.18 2.72 10.41
C ALA A 40 3.63 1.55 9.54
N LYS A 41 4.89 1.61 9.11
CA LYS A 41 5.49 0.64 8.21
C LYS A 41 5.78 -0.66 8.97
N PRO A 42 5.44 -1.85 8.42
CA PRO A 42 5.81 -3.11 9.04
C PRO A 42 7.33 -3.29 9.12
N ALA A 43 7.82 -3.95 10.18
CA ALA A 43 9.24 -4.23 10.35
C ALA A 43 9.79 -5.04 9.17
N GLU A 44 9.01 -5.98 8.65
CA GLU A 44 9.37 -6.84 7.52
C GLU A 44 9.56 -6.06 6.22
N LEU A 45 8.88 -4.92 6.03
CA LEU A 45 9.18 -4.04 4.91
C LEU A 45 10.55 -3.37 5.09
N LEU A 46 10.87 -2.94 6.32
CA LEU A 46 12.12 -2.26 6.62
C LEU A 46 13.32 -3.22 6.55
N GLU A 47 13.12 -4.50 6.89
CA GLU A 47 14.10 -5.57 6.74
C GLU A 47 14.52 -5.77 5.29
N VAL A 48 13.58 -5.66 4.34
CA VAL A 48 13.86 -5.86 2.91
C VAL A 48 14.18 -4.56 2.16
N SER A 49 13.83 -3.40 2.72
CA SER A 49 14.07 -2.09 2.08
C SER A 49 14.45 -1.03 3.11
N ALA A 50 15.73 -0.65 3.12
CA ALA A 50 16.24 0.43 3.95
C ALA A 50 15.53 1.77 3.71
N LYS A 51 15.07 2.03 2.48
CA LYS A 51 14.28 3.22 2.13
C LYS A 51 12.90 3.20 2.79
N GLY A 52 12.35 2.01 3.05
CA GLY A 52 11.00 1.81 3.55
C GLY A 52 9.94 2.45 2.65
N THR A 53 10.22 2.66 1.38
CA THR A 53 9.28 3.21 0.38
C THR A 53 8.60 2.08 -0.36
N VAL A 54 7.44 2.33 -0.97
CA VAL A 54 6.74 1.35 -1.82
C VAL A 54 6.65 1.87 -3.25
N PRO A 55 6.63 0.98 -4.25
CA PRO A 55 6.58 -0.49 -4.17
C PRO A 55 7.93 -1.15 -3.87
N VAL A 56 7.89 -2.33 -3.24
CA VAL A 56 9.04 -3.25 -3.12
C VAL A 56 8.58 -4.64 -3.51
N LEU A 57 9.24 -5.23 -4.50
CA LEU A 57 9.01 -6.61 -4.90
C LEU A 57 10.11 -7.49 -4.31
N VAL A 58 9.72 -8.57 -3.64
CA VAL A 58 10.63 -9.58 -3.09
C VAL A 58 10.41 -10.87 -3.85
N LEU A 59 11.44 -11.31 -4.56
CA LEU A 59 11.49 -12.59 -5.24
C LEU A 59 12.07 -13.64 -4.29
N PRO A 60 11.40 -14.78 -4.10
CA PRO A 60 11.91 -15.85 -3.25
C PRO A 60 13.17 -16.48 -3.86
N ALA A 61 14.00 -17.07 -3.03
CA ALA A 61 15.07 -17.93 -3.52
C ALA A 61 14.47 -19.14 -4.26
N THR A 62 15.11 -19.54 -5.35
CA THR A 62 14.77 -20.75 -6.10
C THR A 62 15.84 -21.81 -5.84
N ALA A 63 15.60 -23.05 -6.30
CA ALA A 63 16.61 -24.11 -6.20
C ALA A 63 17.92 -23.76 -6.92
N SER A 64 17.89 -22.80 -7.85
CA SER A 64 19.01 -22.40 -8.70
C SER A 64 19.52 -20.97 -8.45
N GLY A 65 18.95 -20.22 -7.51
CA GLY A 65 19.32 -18.81 -7.31
C GLY A 65 18.87 -18.21 -5.99
N ALA A 66 19.63 -17.21 -5.53
CA ALA A 66 19.29 -16.43 -4.35
C ALA A 66 18.01 -15.60 -4.58
N GLY A 67 17.29 -15.31 -3.49
CA GLY A 67 16.19 -14.35 -3.55
C GLY A 67 16.69 -12.94 -3.91
N GLN A 68 15.81 -12.13 -4.47
CA GLN A 68 16.14 -10.77 -4.93
C GLN A 68 15.11 -9.78 -4.41
N VAL A 69 15.56 -8.57 -4.06
CA VAL A 69 14.67 -7.45 -3.74
C VAL A 69 14.80 -6.37 -4.79
N ILE A 70 13.67 -5.91 -5.32
CA ILE A 70 13.56 -4.82 -6.28
C ILE A 70 12.76 -3.68 -5.63
N ASP A 71 13.46 -2.61 -5.24
CA ASP A 71 12.88 -1.49 -4.48
C ASP A 71 12.61 -0.23 -5.33
N GLN A 72 12.81 -0.32 -6.66
CA GLN A 72 12.52 0.74 -7.61
C GLN A 72 11.31 0.38 -8.45
N SER A 73 10.33 1.27 -8.40
CA SER A 73 9.06 1.13 -9.09
C SER A 73 9.19 0.86 -10.60
N LEU A 74 10.11 1.54 -11.29
CA LEU A 74 10.37 1.29 -12.72
C LEU A 74 11.05 -0.06 -12.96
N ALA A 75 11.97 -0.47 -12.08
CA ALA A 75 12.63 -1.77 -12.16
C ALA A 75 11.63 -2.91 -11.94
N VAL A 76 10.67 -2.75 -11.01
CA VAL A 76 9.57 -3.72 -10.82
C VAL A 76 8.74 -3.85 -12.10
N MET A 77 8.43 -2.74 -12.77
CA MET A 77 7.67 -2.79 -14.03
C MET A 77 8.44 -3.52 -15.13
N ARG A 78 9.72 -3.19 -15.32
CA ARG A 78 10.58 -3.82 -16.33
C ARG A 78 10.73 -5.32 -16.05
N TRP A 79 11.08 -5.68 -14.81
CA TRP A 79 11.19 -7.08 -14.40
C TRP A 79 9.92 -7.87 -14.71
N ALA A 80 8.73 -7.30 -14.42
CA ALA A 80 7.46 -7.96 -14.67
C ALA A 80 7.25 -8.22 -16.16
N LEU A 81 7.43 -7.19 -16.99
CA LEU A 81 7.23 -7.28 -18.44
C LEU A 81 8.29 -8.16 -19.12
N GLU A 82 9.51 -8.22 -18.59
CA GLU A 82 10.53 -9.18 -19.03
C GLU A 82 10.12 -10.65 -18.80
N GLN A 83 9.20 -10.93 -17.87
CA GLN A 83 8.65 -12.29 -17.73
C GLN A 83 7.68 -12.62 -18.86
N HIS A 84 6.84 -11.66 -19.23
CA HIS A 84 5.84 -11.79 -20.28
C HIS A 84 5.29 -10.40 -20.66
N ASP A 85 5.46 -9.99 -21.92
CA ASP A 85 4.96 -8.70 -22.43
C ASP A 85 4.09 -8.90 -23.68
N PRO A 86 2.84 -9.40 -23.52
CA PRO A 86 1.97 -9.70 -24.66
C PRO A 86 1.50 -8.44 -25.40
N GLY A 87 1.69 -7.26 -24.81
CA GLY A 87 1.27 -5.97 -25.38
C GLY A 87 2.42 -5.14 -25.94
N ASP A 88 3.63 -5.68 -26.03
CA ASP A 88 4.87 -4.98 -26.42
C ASP A 88 5.04 -3.62 -25.71
N LEU A 89 4.68 -3.56 -24.42
CA LEU A 89 4.77 -2.36 -23.59
C LEU A 89 6.22 -1.85 -23.49
N LEU A 90 7.20 -2.75 -23.57
CA LEU A 90 8.63 -2.42 -23.58
C LEU A 90 9.15 -1.97 -24.94
N ARG A 91 8.37 -2.11 -26.03
CA ARG A 91 8.77 -1.80 -27.41
C ARG A 91 10.05 -2.53 -27.81
N HIS A 92 10.05 -3.85 -27.64
CA HIS A 92 11.21 -4.69 -27.92
C HIS A 92 11.69 -4.51 -29.36
N GLY A 93 13.00 -4.37 -29.54
CA GLY A 93 13.62 -4.16 -30.86
C GLY A 93 13.49 -2.75 -31.43
N GLN A 94 12.92 -1.79 -30.70
CA GLN A 94 12.73 -0.40 -31.14
C GLN A 94 13.53 0.59 -30.28
N PRO A 95 14.88 0.65 -30.41
CA PRO A 95 15.74 1.39 -29.48
C PRO A 95 15.43 2.88 -29.40
N ALA A 96 15.03 3.52 -30.51
CA ALA A 96 14.64 4.93 -30.53
C ALA A 96 13.38 5.18 -29.65
N LEU A 97 12.36 4.33 -29.76
CA LEU A 97 11.16 4.44 -28.91
C LEU A 97 11.48 4.15 -27.44
N VAL A 98 12.40 3.22 -27.16
CA VAL A 98 12.85 2.92 -25.79
C VAL A 98 13.54 4.13 -25.15
N GLU A 99 14.35 4.86 -25.91
CA GLU A 99 15.01 6.09 -25.45
C GLU A 99 13.99 7.22 -25.21
N GLU A 100 13.05 7.43 -26.14
CA GLU A 100 11.96 8.39 -25.96
C GLU A 100 11.09 8.08 -24.74
N MET A 101 10.80 6.80 -24.52
CA MET A 101 10.04 6.30 -23.38
C MET A 101 10.80 6.57 -22.06
N ALA A 102 12.11 6.36 -22.04
CA ALA A 102 12.95 6.70 -20.89
C ALA A 102 12.95 8.21 -20.60
N SER A 103 12.99 9.05 -21.62
CA SER A 103 12.92 10.52 -21.50
C SER A 103 11.58 11.00 -20.90
N LEU A 104 10.46 10.44 -21.38
CA LEU A 104 9.12 10.71 -20.82
C LEU A 104 9.03 10.32 -19.34
N ILE A 105 9.52 9.13 -18.98
CA ILE A 105 9.50 8.64 -17.60
C ILE A 105 10.43 9.48 -16.70
N SER A 106 11.60 9.89 -17.21
CA SER A 106 12.52 10.78 -16.49
C SER A 106 11.86 12.14 -16.19
N THR A 107 11.18 12.72 -17.19
CA THR A 107 10.43 13.98 -17.04
C THR A 107 9.31 13.83 -16.00
N ASN A 108 8.62 12.69 -16.00
CA ASN A 108 7.57 12.38 -15.03
C ASN A 108 8.11 12.26 -13.59
N ASP A 109 9.13 11.42 -13.40
CA ASP A 109 9.66 11.08 -12.07
C ASP A 109 10.48 12.22 -11.45
N GLY A 110 10.99 13.14 -12.28
CA GLY A 110 11.71 14.35 -11.86
C GLY A 110 10.83 15.61 -11.92
N PRO A 111 10.95 16.47 -12.96
CA PRO A 111 10.29 17.78 -13.03
C PRO A 111 8.78 17.76 -12.77
N PHE A 112 8.03 16.87 -13.43
CA PHE A 112 6.57 16.84 -13.29
C PHE A 112 6.16 16.47 -11.85
N LYS A 113 6.74 15.41 -11.29
CA LYS A 113 6.48 15.01 -9.91
C LYS A 113 6.86 16.11 -8.92
N PHE A 114 8.00 16.77 -9.12
CA PHE A 114 8.42 17.89 -8.27
C PHE A 114 7.35 18.99 -8.24
N HIS A 115 6.88 19.44 -9.40
CA HIS A 115 5.81 20.44 -9.47
C HIS A 115 4.47 19.93 -8.95
N LEU A 116 4.10 18.68 -9.23
CA LEU A 116 2.91 18.04 -8.70
C LEU A 116 2.92 18.02 -7.17
N ASP A 117 4.03 17.63 -6.54
CA ASP A 117 4.10 17.54 -5.09
C ASP A 117 3.94 18.91 -4.42
N HIS A 118 4.60 19.94 -4.96
CA HIS A 118 4.47 21.32 -4.47
C HIS A 118 3.08 21.92 -4.69
N PHE A 119 2.43 21.60 -5.81
CA PHE A 119 1.06 22.03 -6.07
C PHE A 119 0.05 21.31 -5.16
N LYS A 120 0.23 20.00 -4.95
CA LYS A 120 -0.72 19.14 -4.24
C LYS A 120 -0.58 19.19 -2.72
N TYR A 121 0.63 19.41 -2.21
CA TYR A 121 0.95 19.40 -0.79
C TYR A 121 1.75 20.64 -0.38
N PRO A 122 1.23 21.85 -0.63
CA PRO A 122 1.97 23.08 -0.37
C PRO A 122 2.38 23.23 1.10
N GLU A 123 1.62 22.65 2.03
CA GLU A 123 1.92 22.64 3.46
C GLU A 123 3.24 21.93 3.81
N ARG A 124 3.76 21.08 2.93
CA ARG A 124 5.04 20.38 3.12
C ARG A 124 6.24 21.18 2.61
N PHE A 125 6.00 22.29 1.94
CA PHE A 125 7.04 23.09 1.27
C PHE A 125 6.87 24.57 1.63
N PRO A 126 7.40 25.01 2.80
CA PRO A 126 7.35 26.41 3.20
C PRO A 126 7.89 27.35 2.12
N GLY A 127 7.13 28.40 1.79
CA GLY A 127 7.49 29.35 0.73
C GLY A 127 7.20 28.88 -0.70
N SER A 128 6.57 27.72 -0.89
CA SER A 128 6.15 27.27 -2.21
C SER A 128 5.03 28.16 -2.78
N GLU A 129 5.06 28.38 -4.10
CA GLU A 129 4.02 29.07 -4.87
C GLU A 129 3.17 28.05 -5.63
N PRO A 130 2.03 27.56 -5.10
CA PRO A 130 1.37 26.36 -5.64
C PRO A 130 0.82 26.57 -7.05
N LEU A 131 0.32 27.78 -7.34
CA LEU A 131 -0.18 28.14 -8.67
C LEU A 131 0.95 28.22 -9.71
N ARG A 132 2.15 28.66 -9.32
CA ARG A 132 3.33 28.63 -10.19
C ARG A 132 3.72 27.19 -10.51
N HIS A 133 3.73 26.31 -9.52
CA HIS A 133 3.99 24.89 -9.74
C HIS A 133 2.91 24.22 -10.58
N ARG A 134 1.64 24.59 -10.42
CA ARG A 134 0.55 24.16 -11.32
C ARG A 134 0.88 24.53 -12.77
N GLN A 135 1.28 25.78 -13.02
CA GLN A 135 1.61 26.27 -14.37
C GLN A 135 2.77 25.49 -14.99
N GLN A 136 3.84 25.25 -14.23
CA GLN A 136 5.01 24.49 -14.71
C GLN A 136 4.68 23.01 -14.97
N ALA A 137 3.80 22.41 -14.16
CA ALA A 137 3.29 21.07 -14.44
C ALA A 137 2.40 21.05 -15.70
N LEU A 138 1.58 22.08 -15.92
CA LEU A 138 0.76 22.21 -17.13
C LEU A 138 1.58 22.34 -18.40
N GLU A 139 2.69 23.07 -18.38
CA GLU A 139 3.61 23.16 -19.51
C GLU A 139 4.06 21.75 -19.94
N ILE A 140 4.44 20.90 -18.99
CA ILE A 140 4.81 19.50 -19.26
C ILE A 140 3.61 18.71 -19.83
N LEU A 141 2.42 18.88 -19.26
CA LEU A 141 1.20 18.21 -19.73
C LEU A 141 0.83 18.61 -21.16
N HIS A 142 1.01 19.89 -21.55
CA HIS A 142 0.80 20.32 -22.94
C HIS A 142 1.80 19.68 -23.90
N HIS A 143 3.07 19.54 -23.50
CA HIS A 143 4.06 18.83 -24.31
C HIS A 143 3.69 17.36 -24.50
N TRP A 144 3.17 16.69 -23.46
CA TRP A 144 2.67 15.32 -23.60
C TRP A 144 1.38 15.25 -24.44
N ASN A 145 0.46 16.20 -24.27
CA ASN A 145 -0.77 16.30 -25.05
C ASN A 145 -0.48 16.40 -26.55
N ALA A 146 0.50 17.21 -26.95
CA ALA A 146 0.91 17.37 -28.35
C ALA A 146 1.48 16.09 -28.97
N ARG A 147 1.97 15.14 -28.16
CA ARG A 147 2.53 13.85 -28.62
C ARG A 147 1.49 12.73 -28.67
N LEU A 148 0.37 12.86 -27.96
CA LEU A 148 -0.61 11.79 -27.81
C LEU A 148 -1.36 11.54 -29.11
N ALA A 149 -1.29 10.29 -29.62
CA ALA A 149 -2.07 9.87 -30.77
C ALA A 149 -2.19 8.34 -30.90
N PRO A 150 -3.13 7.63 -30.24
CA PRO A 150 -3.92 7.95 -29.04
C PRO A 150 -3.23 7.53 -27.74
N TRP A 151 -1.98 7.06 -27.84
CA TRP A 151 -1.03 6.76 -26.75
C TRP A 151 0.25 7.57 -26.96
N LEU A 152 1.16 7.56 -26.00
CA LEU A 152 2.36 8.41 -26.04
C LEU A 152 3.33 8.03 -27.17
N LEU A 153 3.47 6.74 -27.46
CA LEU A 153 4.44 6.20 -28.42
C LEU A 153 3.81 5.06 -29.25
N GLY A 154 2.94 5.43 -30.19
CA GLY A 154 2.30 4.51 -31.13
C GLY A 154 0.78 4.34 -30.93
N ASP A 155 0.22 3.30 -31.53
CA ASP A 155 -1.22 3.03 -31.60
C ASP A 155 -1.78 2.19 -30.44
N HIS A 156 -0.90 1.63 -29.60
CA HIS A 156 -1.23 0.87 -28.38
C HIS A 156 -0.43 1.38 -27.16
N PRO A 157 -0.83 1.06 -25.91
CA PRO A 157 -0.11 1.52 -24.71
C PRO A 157 1.37 1.10 -24.70
N CYS A 158 2.22 1.88 -24.04
CA CYS A 158 3.61 1.54 -23.72
C CYS A 158 3.90 1.67 -22.22
N LEU A 159 5.10 1.30 -21.79
CA LEU A 159 5.55 1.43 -20.40
C LEU A 159 5.46 2.89 -19.90
N ALA A 160 5.74 3.90 -20.74
CA ALA A 160 5.57 5.30 -20.35
C ALA A 160 4.10 5.62 -20.02
N ASP A 161 3.12 5.11 -20.77
CA ASP A 161 1.71 5.36 -20.45
C ASP A 161 1.38 4.87 -19.04
N LEU A 162 1.73 3.61 -18.74
CA LEU A 162 1.50 2.99 -17.43
C LEU A 162 2.26 3.71 -16.30
N ALA A 163 3.41 4.32 -16.60
CA ALA A 163 4.24 5.04 -15.63
C ALA A 163 3.71 6.45 -15.32
N LEU A 164 3.22 7.17 -16.33
CA LEU A 164 2.78 8.57 -16.23
C LEU A 164 1.34 8.71 -15.71
N LEU A 165 0.42 7.86 -16.19
CA LEU A 165 -1.01 7.94 -15.89
C LEU A 165 -1.35 8.03 -14.38
N PRO A 166 -0.69 7.29 -13.46
CA PRO A 166 -0.94 7.43 -12.03
C PRO A 166 -0.62 8.82 -11.46
N PHE A 167 0.35 9.54 -12.03
CA PHE A 167 0.73 10.90 -11.61
C PHE A 167 -0.20 11.95 -12.21
N VAL A 168 -0.53 11.83 -13.49
CA VAL A 168 -1.52 12.70 -14.15
C VAL A 168 -2.88 12.59 -13.46
N ARG A 169 -3.27 11.36 -13.06
CA ARG A 169 -4.45 11.14 -12.21
C ARG A 169 -4.37 11.89 -10.87
N GLN A 170 -3.19 12.00 -10.26
CA GLN A 170 -3.06 12.75 -9.01
C GLN A 170 -3.15 14.26 -9.24
N PHE A 171 -2.53 14.76 -10.31
CA PHE A 171 -2.60 16.17 -10.71
C PHE A 171 -4.05 16.60 -10.95
N ALA A 172 -4.77 15.86 -11.81
CA ALA A 172 -6.17 16.12 -12.13
C ALA A 172 -7.11 16.07 -10.90
N ARG A 173 -6.72 15.36 -9.84
CA ARG A 173 -7.53 15.24 -8.61
C ARG A 173 -7.33 16.39 -7.63
N VAL A 174 -6.30 17.23 -7.80
CA VAL A 174 -6.09 18.39 -6.93
C VAL A 174 -7.21 19.40 -7.16
N ASP A 175 -7.51 19.67 -8.44
CA ASP A 175 -8.61 20.52 -8.88
C ASP A 175 -9.22 19.95 -10.18
N PRO A 176 -10.23 19.08 -10.08
CA PRO A 176 -10.84 18.41 -11.24
C PRO A 176 -11.51 19.37 -12.22
N GLU A 177 -12.16 20.42 -11.72
CA GLU A 177 -12.88 21.39 -12.54
C GLU A 177 -11.90 22.23 -13.36
N ALA A 178 -10.85 22.76 -12.71
CA ALA A 178 -9.82 23.51 -13.42
C ALA A 178 -9.02 22.64 -14.39
N PHE A 179 -8.76 21.37 -14.06
CA PHE A 179 -8.09 20.45 -14.98
C PHE A 179 -8.96 20.15 -16.22
N GLN A 180 -10.27 19.98 -16.03
CA GLN A 180 -11.20 19.72 -17.13
C GLN A 180 -11.42 20.94 -18.02
N ALA A 181 -11.38 22.14 -17.45
CA ALA A 181 -11.53 23.40 -18.17
C ALA A 181 -10.24 23.91 -18.85
N GLU A 182 -9.10 23.25 -18.65
CA GLU A 182 -7.81 23.69 -19.20
C GLU A 182 -7.77 23.55 -20.73
N PRO A 183 -7.62 24.65 -21.49
CA PRO A 183 -7.69 24.62 -22.94
C PRO A 183 -6.45 23.94 -23.55
N GLY A 184 -6.64 23.09 -24.56
CA GLY A 184 -5.51 22.44 -25.25
C GLY A 184 -4.95 21.22 -24.52
N LEU A 185 -5.73 20.59 -23.63
CA LEU A 185 -5.44 19.30 -22.99
C LEU A 185 -6.45 18.20 -23.36
N GLU A 186 -7.33 18.41 -24.34
CA GLU A 186 -8.49 17.55 -24.62
C GLU A 186 -8.09 16.10 -24.95
N VAL A 187 -6.98 15.91 -25.67
CA VAL A 187 -6.46 14.58 -26.02
C VAL A 187 -5.89 13.88 -24.79
N LEU A 188 -5.15 14.59 -23.95
CA LEU A 188 -4.61 14.10 -22.68
C LEU A 188 -5.74 13.77 -21.68
N GLN A 189 -6.77 14.61 -21.59
CA GLN A 189 -7.95 14.35 -20.78
C GLN A 189 -8.68 13.08 -21.26
N THR A 190 -8.77 12.87 -22.58
CA THR A 190 -9.34 11.64 -23.16
C THR A 190 -8.49 10.42 -22.82
N TRP A 191 -7.17 10.52 -22.93
CA TRP A 191 -6.20 9.48 -22.56
C TRP A 191 -6.30 9.11 -21.07
N LEU A 192 -6.38 10.12 -20.18
CA LEU A 192 -6.61 9.91 -18.75
C LEU A 192 -7.98 9.27 -18.50
N SER A 193 -9.04 9.75 -19.15
CA SER A 193 -10.41 9.23 -18.96
C SER A 193 -10.51 7.76 -19.33
N ARG A 194 -9.87 7.34 -20.45
CA ARG A 194 -9.75 5.94 -20.84
C ARG A 194 -9.09 5.09 -19.76
N PHE A 195 -8.01 5.59 -19.16
CA PHE A 195 -7.33 4.92 -18.06
C PHE A 195 -8.21 4.82 -16.81
N LEU A 196 -8.89 5.90 -16.44
CA LEU A 196 -9.76 5.94 -15.27
C LEU A 196 -10.94 4.97 -15.38
N ALA A 197 -11.45 4.74 -16.59
CA ALA A 197 -12.51 3.78 -16.90
C ALA A 197 -12.02 2.33 -17.09
N SER A 198 -10.71 2.08 -17.06
CA SER A 198 -10.16 0.77 -17.40
C SER A 198 -10.35 -0.29 -16.29
N GLU A 199 -10.65 -1.52 -16.70
CA GLU A 199 -10.66 -2.68 -15.79
C GLU A 199 -9.29 -2.91 -15.13
N ALA A 200 -8.20 -2.60 -15.85
CA ALA A 200 -6.84 -2.72 -15.33
C ALA A 200 -6.63 -1.82 -14.11
N LEU A 201 -7.02 -0.54 -14.19
CA LEU A 201 -6.94 0.36 -13.04
C LEU A 201 -7.88 -0.09 -11.92
N ALA A 202 -9.12 -0.44 -12.24
CA ALA A 202 -10.09 -0.91 -11.24
C ALA A 202 -9.55 -2.10 -10.43
N ALA A 203 -8.98 -3.10 -11.11
CA ALA A 203 -8.43 -4.30 -10.48
C ALA A 203 -7.23 -4.01 -9.57
N VAL A 204 -6.32 -3.11 -9.95
CA VAL A 204 -5.15 -2.76 -9.10
C VAL A 204 -5.52 -1.80 -7.97
N MET A 205 -6.67 -1.13 -8.06
CA MET A 205 -7.18 -0.19 -7.07
C MET A 205 -8.18 -0.80 -6.08
N THR A 206 -8.38 -2.13 -6.07
CA THR A 206 -9.20 -2.83 -5.08
C THR A 206 -8.70 -2.54 -3.65
N ARG A 207 -9.62 -2.24 -2.72
CA ARG A 207 -9.29 -2.06 -1.30
C ARG A 207 -8.82 -3.39 -0.75
N ARG A 208 -7.73 -3.36 0.00
CA ARG A 208 -7.19 -4.51 0.74
C ARG A 208 -7.05 -4.12 2.20
N GLU A 209 -7.22 -5.10 3.07
CA GLU A 209 -6.85 -4.94 4.47
C GLU A 209 -5.35 -4.67 4.55
N ARG A 210 -4.98 -3.84 5.53
CA ARG A 210 -3.58 -3.58 5.81
C ARG A 210 -2.93 -4.90 6.22
N TRP A 211 -1.79 -5.21 5.60
CA TRP A 211 -1.01 -6.37 5.97
C TRP A 211 -0.51 -6.24 7.41
N ARG A 212 -0.63 -7.34 8.14
CA ARG A 212 -0.26 -7.46 9.54
C ARG A 212 0.66 -8.64 9.72
N SER A 213 1.71 -8.42 10.50
CA SER A 213 2.70 -9.45 10.75
C SER A 213 2.12 -10.58 11.59
N SER A 214 2.48 -11.81 11.24
CA SER A 214 2.23 -12.99 12.06
C SER A 214 3.19 -13.13 13.25
N ARG A 215 4.21 -12.25 13.36
CA ARG A 215 5.15 -12.22 14.49
C ARG A 215 4.56 -11.58 15.76
N PHE A 216 3.46 -10.84 15.61
CA PHE A 216 2.78 -10.16 16.72
C PHE A 216 1.43 -10.80 17.05
N LEU A 217 1.00 -10.59 18.29
CA LEU A 217 -0.38 -10.82 18.72
C LEU A 217 -1.15 -9.51 18.65
N TYR A 218 -2.48 -9.61 18.60
CA TYR A 218 -3.36 -8.47 18.49
C TYR A 218 -4.48 -8.54 19.52
N HIS A 219 -4.83 -7.41 20.11
CA HIS A 219 -5.95 -7.33 21.07
C HIS A 219 -6.85 -6.14 20.72
N LEU A 220 -8.16 -6.37 20.69
CA LEU A 220 -9.15 -5.30 20.56
C LEU A 220 -9.54 -4.81 21.95
N ALA A 221 -9.31 -3.53 22.22
CA ALA A 221 -9.63 -2.87 23.48
C ALA A 221 -10.63 -1.73 23.22
N LEU A 222 -11.54 -1.48 24.16
CA LEU A 222 -12.25 -0.20 24.15
C LEU A 222 -11.26 0.94 24.40
N ALA A 223 -11.49 2.11 23.80
CA ALA A 223 -10.61 3.25 24.00
C ALA A 223 -10.49 3.66 25.48
N THR A 224 -11.60 3.53 26.23
CA THR A 224 -11.63 3.78 27.68
C THR A 224 -10.81 2.75 28.45
N ASP A 225 -10.98 1.46 28.14
CA ASP A 225 -10.23 0.36 28.78
C ASP A 225 -8.73 0.53 28.57
N TRP A 226 -8.32 0.96 27.37
CA TRP A 226 -6.92 1.26 27.08
C TRP A 226 -6.42 2.47 27.88
N GLN A 227 -7.21 3.54 27.96
CA GLN A 227 -6.84 4.74 28.73
C GLN A 227 -6.68 4.43 30.22
N ASP A 228 -7.57 3.63 30.79
CA ASP A 228 -7.49 3.20 32.19
C ASP A 228 -6.23 2.36 32.44
N ALA A 229 -5.90 1.45 31.52
CA ALA A 229 -4.67 0.68 31.59
C ALA A 229 -3.41 1.56 31.54
N GLN A 230 -3.40 2.62 30.73
CA GLN A 230 -2.29 3.58 30.69
C GLN A 230 -2.10 4.29 32.03
N LEU A 231 -3.17 4.56 32.77
CA LEU A 231 -3.11 5.16 34.10
C LEU A 231 -2.66 4.13 35.17
N ALA A 232 -3.10 2.88 35.04
CA ALA A 232 -2.80 1.81 35.98
C ALA A 232 -1.40 1.17 35.78
N GLY A 233 -0.82 1.30 34.59
CA GLY A 233 0.48 0.71 34.23
C GLY A 233 0.43 -0.72 33.69
N GLU A 234 -0.74 -1.35 33.67
CA GLU A 234 -0.97 -2.67 33.08
C GLU A 234 -2.41 -2.81 32.56
N TYR A 235 -2.60 -3.66 31.55
CA TYR A 235 -3.91 -3.92 30.96
C TYR A 235 -4.52 -5.22 31.50
N ARG A 236 -5.75 -5.16 32.00
CA ARG A 236 -6.44 -6.24 32.73
C ARG A 236 -7.82 -6.60 32.20
N ARG A 237 -8.23 -6.13 31.02
CA ARG A 237 -9.53 -6.50 30.46
C ARG A 237 -9.39 -7.77 29.64
N SER A 238 -10.26 -8.74 29.88
CA SER A 238 -10.23 -10.01 29.13
C SER A 238 -10.96 -9.88 27.80
N THR A 239 -12.19 -9.39 27.88
CA THR A 239 -13.09 -9.11 26.77
C THR A 239 -14.02 -7.95 27.15
N ARG A 240 -14.87 -7.51 26.23
CA ARG A 240 -15.83 -6.43 26.48
C ARG A 240 -16.64 -6.70 27.73
N GLY A 241 -16.56 -5.80 28.70
CA GLY A 241 -17.30 -5.89 29.95
C GLY A 241 -16.76 -6.86 31.01
N ARG A 242 -15.75 -7.70 30.72
CA ARG A 242 -15.17 -8.64 31.70
C ARG A 242 -13.68 -8.44 31.97
N SER A 243 -13.27 -8.54 33.23
CA SER A 243 -11.86 -8.44 33.64
C SER A 243 -11.10 -9.76 33.51
N LEU A 244 -9.78 -9.69 33.63
CA LEU A 244 -8.88 -10.84 33.71
C LEU A 244 -9.25 -11.75 34.88
N GLU A 245 -9.61 -11.21 36.04
CA GLU A 245 -9.93 -11.99 37.24
C GLU A 245 -11.23 -12.79 37.07
N GLU A 246 -12.18 -12.24 36.31
CA GLU A 246 -13.46 -12.90 36.05
C GLU A 246 -13.38 -14.03 35.01
N VAL A 247 -12.43 -13.96 34.08
CA VAL A 247 -12.30 -14.91 32.96
C VAL A 247 -11.12 -15.87 33.14
N GLY A 248 -10.03 -15.40 33.75
CA GLY A 248 -8.79 -16.14 33.97
C GLY A 248 -7.68 -15.89 32.95
N PHE A 249 -7.98 -15.25 31.81
CA PHE A 249 -7.01 -14.88 30.77
C PHE A 249 -7.50 -13.71 29.91
N ILE A 250 -6.60 -13.07 29.17
CA ILE A 250 -6.92 -12.03 28.17
C ILE A 250 -6.96 -12.67 26.78
N HIS A 251 -8.04 -12.41 26.03
CA HIS A 251 -8.16 -12.88 24.64
C HIS A 251 -7.26 -12.07 23.73
N ALA A 252 -6.42 -12.72 22.93
CA ALA A 252 -5.70 -12.10 21.83
C ALA A 252 -6.04 -12.83 20.52
N SER A 253 -5.55 -12.26 19.42
CA SER A 253 -5.82 -12.69 18.06
C SER A 253 -4.50 -12.77 17.29
N GLN A 254 -4.42 -13.72 16.36
CA GLN A 254 -3.46 -13.65 15.26
C GLN A 254 -3.97 -12.65 14.20
N ALA A 255 -3.08 -12.23 13.29
CA ALA A 255 -3.38 -11.21 12.28
C ALA A 255 -4.67 -11.48 11.48
N HIS A 256 -4.92 -12.73 11.08
CA HIS A 256 -6.07 -13.12 10.27
C HIS A 256 -7.40 -13.20 11.05
N GLN A 257 -7.36 -13.14 12.38
CA GLN A 257 -8.52 -13.34 13.26
C GLN A 257 -9.19 -12.02 13.67
N ILE A 258 -8.53 -10.89 13.43
CA ILE A 258 -8.92 -9.58 13.98
C ILE A 258 -10.28 -9.14 13.44
N ASP A 259 -10.48 -9.17 12.12
CA ASP A 259 -11.73 -8.69 11.50
C ASP A 259 -12.94 -9.51 11.94
N ALA A 260 -12.84 -10.84 11.93
CA ALA A 260 -13.91 -11.71 12.38
C ALA A 260 -14.24 -11.49 13.88
N THR A 261 -13.21 -11.29 14.70
CA THR A 261 -13.37 -11.01 16.14
C THR A 261 -14.01 -9.65 16.37
N TYR A 262 -13.60 -8.62 15.62
CA TYR A 262 -14.21 -7.30 15.69
C TYR A 262 -15.69 -7.36 15.31
N GLN A 263 -16.02 -7.97 14.17
CA GLN A 263 -17.41 -8.04 13.70
C GLN A 263 -18.31 -8.76 14.69
N ARG A 264 -17.80 -9.81 15.35
CA ARG A 264 -18.59 -10.61 16.28
C ARG A 264 -18.80 -9.96 17.65
N PHE A 265 -17.81 -9.22 18.16
CA PHE A 265 -17.80 -8.79 19.57
C PHE A 265 -17.71 -7.27 19.79
N TYR A 266 -17.35 -6.51 18.76
CA TYR A 266 -17.03 -5.09 18.88
C TYR A 266 -17.71 -4.21 17.81
N ALA A 267 -18.45 -4.75 16.85
CA ALA A 267 -19.08 -3.96 15.78
C ALA A 267 -20.11 -2.93 16.29
N ASP A 268 -20.77 -3.23 17.40
CA ASP A 268 -21.71 -2.38 18.13
C ASP A 268 -21.04 -1.59 19.27
N ALA A 269 -19.71 -1.72 19.43
CA ALA A 269 -18.97 -0.94 20.41
C ALA A 269 -18.71 0.48 19.89
N GLY A 270 -18.42 1.40 20.82
CA GLY A 270 -17.98 2.76 20.49
C GLY A 270 -16.55 2.78 19.92
N THR A 271 -15.69 3.66 20.42
CA THR A 271 -14.31 3.74 19.91
C THR A 271 -13.48 2.54 20.34
N VAL A 272 -12.98 1.76 19.38
CA VAL A 272 -12.13 0.58 19.60
C VAL A 272 -10.68 0.85 19.16
N ARG A 273 -9.73 0.29 19.91
CA ARG A 273 -8.30 0.31 19.64
C ARG A 273 -7.82 -1.10 19.34
N LEU A 274 -6.96 -1.24 18.34
CA LEU A 274 -6.17 -2.43 18.10
C LEU A 274 -4.80 -2.25 18.74
N LEU A 275 -4.47 -3.10 19.71
CA LEU A 275 -3.16 -3.19 20.33
C LEU A 275 -2.34 -4.24 19.56
N THR A 276 -1.14 -3.86 19.12
CA THR A 276 -0.13 -4.78 18.57
C THR A 276 0.81 -5.15 19.71
N ILE A 277 0.94 -6.45 19.99
CA ILE A 277 1.62 -6.99 21.16
C ILE A 277 2.83 -7.82 20.72
N ASP A 278 3.99 -7.52 21.28
CA ASP A 278 5.18 -8.37 21.19
C ASP A 278 4.98 -9.63 22.07
N PRO A 279 4.93 -10.84 21.49
CA PRO A 279 4.74 -12.06 22.26
C PRO A 279 5.98 -12.48 23.03
N GLN A 280 7.19 -12.01 22.69
CA GLN A 280 8.43 -12.49 23.31
C GLN A 280 8.44 -12.38 24.84
N PRO A 281 8.13 -11.22 25.46
CA PRO A 281 8.08 -11.10 26.92
C PRO A 281 6.91 -11.89 27.56
N LEU A 282 5.96 -12.37 26.77
CA LEU A 282 4.73 -13.02 27.23
C LEU A 282 4.73 -14.55 27.02
N ALA A 283 5.83 -15.12 26.49
CA ALA A 283 5.88 -16.52 26.08
C ALA A 283 5.50 -17.51 27.19
N ALA A 284 5.82 -17.20 28.46
CA ALA A 284 5.50 -18.05 29.61
C ALA A 284 4.00 -18.05 29.98
N ILE A 285 3.26 -17.00 29.59
CA ILE A 285 1.84 -16.81 29.93
C ILE A 285 0.92 -16.89 28.72
N CYS A 286 1.46 -16.99 27.50
CA CYS A 286 0.68 -17.10 26.27
C CYS A 286 0.46 -18.56 25.88
N ARG A 287 -0.80 -18.97 25.70
CA ARG A 287 -1.16 -20.30 25.18
C ARG A 287 -2.10 -20.17 24.00
N LEU A 288 -1.99 -21.10 23.05
CA LEU A 288 -2.95 -21.23 21.95
C LEU A 288 -4.02 -22.23 22.37
N GLU A 289 -5.28 -21.79 22.43
CA GLU A 289 -6.40 -22.63 22.85
C GLU A 289 -7.55 -22.56 21.83
N PRO A 290 -8.28 -23.65 21.62
CA PRO A 290 -9.40 -23.66 20.67
C PRO A 290 -10.54 -22.77 21.17
N ALA A 291 -11.08 -21.93 20.30
CA ALA A 291 -12.29 -21.17 20.64
C ALA A 291 -13.50 -22.11 20.77
N PRO A 292 -14.38 -21.92 21.78
CA PRO A 292 -15.52 -22.82 22.01
C PRO A 292 -16.39 -23.02 20.77
N GLY A 293 -16.65 -24.29 20.42
CA GLY A 293 -17.44 -24.65 19.24
C GLY A 293 -16.69 -24.56 17.92
N SER A 294 -15.38 -24.28 17.94
CA SER A 294 -14.50 -24.31 16.78
C SER A 294 -13.19 -25.05 17.09
N GLY A 295 -12.49 -25.54 16.06
CA GLY A 295 -11.12 -26.04 16.20
C GLY A 295 -10.06 -24.95 16.02
N GLU A 296 -10.45 -23.70 15.81
CA GLU A 296 -9.52 -22.60 15.54
C GLU A 296 -8.84 -22.16 16.84
N LEU A 297 -7.51 -22.04 16.80
CA LEU A 297 -6.71 -21.69 17.96
C LEU A 297 -6.58 -20.17 18.10
N PHE A 298 -6.91 -19.65 19.29
CA PHE A 298 -6.72 -18.27 19.67
C PHE A 298 -5.62 -18.15 20.73
N PRO A 299 -4.75 -17.13 20.64
CA PRO A 299 -3.82 -16.82 21.72
C PRO A 299 -4.55 -16.27 22.95
N HIS A 300 -4.28 -16.83 24.12
CA HIS A 300 -4.77 -16.38 25.41
C HIS A 300 -3.60 -16.06 26.35
N LEU A 301 -3.66 -14.92 27.03
CA LEU A 301 -2.66 -14.47 28.00
C LEU A 301 -3.14 -14.75 29.43
N PHE A 302 -2.51 -15.68 30.13
CA PHE A 302 -2.83 -16.07 31.51
C PHE A 302 -2.14 -15.16 32.53
N GLY A 303 -2.44 -13.87 32.45
CA GLY A 303 -1.85 -12.81 33.30
C GLY A 303 -2.18 -11.41 32.75
N PRO A 304 -1.87 -10.35 33.52
CA PRO A 304 -2.02 -8.98 33.03
C PRO A 304 -1.10 -8.75 31.83
N LEU A 305 -1.53 -7.89 30.90
CA LEU A 305 -0.72 -7.47 29.76
C LEU A 305 0.11 -6.24 30.17
N PRO A 306 1.46 -6.36 30.27
CA PRO A 306 2.32 -5.21 30.52
C PRO A 306 2.26 -4.24 29.34
N LEU A 307 2.16 -2.95 29.63
CA LEU A 307 2.12 -1.94 28.55
C LEU A 307 3.40 -1.91 27.71
N THR A 308 4.53 -2.33 28.28
CA THR A 308 5.82 -2.45 27.58
C THR A 308 5.80 -3.52 26.47
N ALA A 309 4.90 -4.50 26.54
CA ALA A 309 4.69 -5.47 25.47
C ALA A 309 3.82 -4.92 24.33
N VAL A 310 3.13 -3.79 24.52
CA VAL A 310 2.30 -3.15 23.49
C VAL A 310 3.18 -2.25 22.62
N VAL A 311 3.56 -2.75 21.45
CA VAL A 311 4.46 -2.07 20.50
C VAL A 311 3.75 -1.18 19.49
N GLY A 312 2.41 -1.19 19.48
CA GLY A 312 1.61 -0.31 18.63
C GLY A 312 0.17 -0.22 19.08
N VAL A 313 -0.45 0.94 18.87
CA VAL A 313 -1.87 1.19 19.16
C VAL A 313 -2.46 1.98 18.00
N GLU A 314 -3.57 1.51 17.44
CA GLU A 314 -4.26 2.20 16.36
C GLU A 314 -5.79 2.14 16.50
N PRO A 315 -6.54 3.11 15.92
CA PRO A 315 -8.00 2.99 15.81
C PRO A 315 -8.40 1.75 15.00
N TYR A 316 -9.49 1.10 15.38
CA TYR A 316 -10.05 -0.03 14.64
C TYR A 316 -11.58 0.04 14.52
N PRO A 317 -12.17 -0.26 13.33
CA PRO A 317 -11.50 -0.53 12.07
C PRO A 317 -10.74 0.69 11.56
N ALA A 318 -9.72 0.46 10.73
CA ALA A 318 -9.00 1.55 10.09
C ALA A 318 -9.95 2.25 9.09
N GLY A 319 -10.28 3.52 9.36
CA GLY A 319 -11.07 4.38 8.45
C GLY A 319 -10.55 4.38 7.02
#